data_AF-A0A6G2QAM7-F1
#
_entry.id   AF-A0A6G2QAM7-F1
#
_cell.length_a   1.000
_cell.length_b   1.000
_cell.length_c   1.000
_cell.angle_alpha   90.00
_cell.angle_beta   90.00
_cell.angle_gamma   90.00
#
_symmetry.space_group_name_H-M   'P 1'
#
loop_
_entity.id
_entity.type
_entity.pdbx_description
1 polymer ?
#
loop_
_entity_poly.entity_id
_entity_poly.type
_entity_poly.pdbx_seq_one_letter_code
_entity_poly.pdbx_strand_id
1 'polypeptide(L)'
;MTRTGERAVKSRLRTPTWIARIEAPDGVVLGAGVLLAPDRVLTAGHVVTPGTRYAVRLVGVPGQGAVTATVRPDEHVPEREDAFGDRSGDLALLRLAEPLPAEHTTRLYRLASPHGPVSMYGFPAGDDGGRWHGATLVAARGRDSRVQLRPLTPGELAAPGFSGGGVVDHATDQVIGIVLSVDEGQVSAFSQMSPTETILSHLPQAAAWTDGASAVDPRLRGRAANGAGRLDVPFATELAGWFRGEGWPVLVTVAPARGDRAFTLERAVTLADRELRTRRNTSAFSHDPPETVPPAGAHDLALDVRQLTAEQVMDRIAERLGIRDDPRPERLATLRVPLAAVLVGVEQSAEPDALLALLDRLARHGARLLLVHRRQGGRAAQAAESLVHRPLRERWSRLGAQLDRIIDELGPAL
;
A
#
# COMPACT_ATOMS: atom_id res chain seq x y z
N MET A 1 14.76 3.10 -25.46
CA MET A 1 14.30 4.11 -24.49
C MET A 1 13.15 4.91 -25.10
N THR A 2 12.03 4.27 -25.41
CA THR A 2 11.16 4.71 -26.51
C THR A 2 9.68 4.48 -26.17
N ARG A 3 8.85 5.52 -26.42
CA ARG A 3 7.39 5.65 -26.26
C ARG A 3 6.79 5.81 -24.85
N THR A 4 7.22 5.07 -23.83
CA THR A 4 6.56 5.14 -22.50
C THR A 4 6.86 6.43 -21.75
N GLY A 5 8.11 6.91 -21.82
CA GLY A 5 8.54 8.17 -21.21
C GLY A 5 7.89 9.41 -21.83
N GLU A 6 7.71 9.44 -23.15
CA GLU A 6 7.05 10.57 -23.84
C GLU A 6 5.56 10.68 -23.52
N ARG A 7 4.86 9.55 -23.37
CA ARG A 7 3.42 9.54 -23.05
C ARG A 7 3.16 9.94 -21.60
N ALA A 8 4.00 9.48 -20.67
CA ALA A 8 3.95 9.87 -19.26
C ALA A 8 4.29 11.35 -19.06
N VAL A 9 5.24 11.91 -19.81
CA VAL A 9 5.56 13.35 -19.78
C VAL A 9 4.44 14.19 -20.40
N LYS A 10 3.79 13.72 -21.48
CA LYS A 10 2.66 14.44 -22.12
C LYS A 10 1.38 14.44 -21.28
N SER A 11 1.10 13.38 -20.51
CA SER A 11 -0.03 13.32 -19.56
C SER A 11 0.11 14.39 -18.46
N ARG A 12 1.33 14.57 -17.91
CA ARG A 12 1.65 15.51 -16.83
C ARG A 12 1.60 16.99 -17.24
N LEU A 13 1.45 17.30 -18.52
CA LEU A 13 1.28 18.67 -19.00
C LEU A 13 -0.20 19.11 -19.05
N ARG A 14 -1.16 18.18 -18.88
CA ARG A 14 -2.58 18.50 -18.90
C ARG A 14 -3.17 18.36 -17.51
N THR A 15 -4.00 19.33 -17.14
CA THR A 15 -4.85 19.24 -15.96
C THR A 15 -5.80 18.05 -16.12
N PRO A 16 -5.84 17.10 -15.16
CA PRO A 16 -6.75 15.96 -15.24
C PRO A 16 -8.22 16.40 -15.31
N THR A 17 -9.05 15.70 -16.07
CA THR A 17 -10.49 16.00 -16.14
C THR A 17 -11.23 15.66 -14.84
N TRP A 18 -10.67 14.74 -14.04
CA TRP A 18 -11.24 14.27 -12.77
C TRP A 18 -10.84 15.12 -11.56
N ILE A 19 -9.88 16.04 -11.69
CA ILE A 19 -9.42 16.84 -10.56
C ILE A 19 -10.46 17.89 -10.18
N ALA A 20 -10.93 17.81 -8.95
CA ALA A 20 -11.88 18.74 -8.38
C ALA A 20 -11.15 19.79 -7.53
N ARG A 21 -11.40 21.07 -7.79
CA ARG A 21 -11.07 22.17 -6.87
C ARG A 21 -12.25 22.38 -5.94
N ILE A 22 -12.01 22.33 -4.64
CA ILE A 22 -13.05 22.48 -3.61
C ILE A 22 -12.92 23.87 -3.00
N GLU A 23 -14.00 24.64 -3.08
CA GLU A 23 -14.09 26.02 -2.64
C GLU A 23 -15.12 26.18 -1.53
N ALA A 24 -14.81 27.06 -0.58
CA ALA A 24 -15.79 27.62 0.34
C ALA A 24 -16.80 28.51 -0.41
N PRO A 25 -17.97 28.83 0.19
CA PRO A 25 -18.97 29.70 -0.43
C PRO A 25 -18.47 31.10 -0.82
N ASP A 26 -17.41 31.59 -0.18
CA ASP A 26 -16.75 32.87 -0.46
C ASP A 26 -15.71 32.78 -1.60
N GLY A 27 -15.53 31.60 -2.20
CA GLY A 27 -14.60 31.35 -3.29
C GLY A 27 -13.18 30.97 -2.85
N VAL A 28 -12.91 30.90 -1.55
CA VAL A 28 -11.60 30.47 -1.04
C VAL A 28 -11.37 29.00 -1.36
N VAL A 29 -10.23 28.67 -1.98
CA VAL A 29 -9.83 27.29 -2.24
C VAL A 29 -9.45 26.62 -0.93
N LEU A 30 -10.18 25.55 -0.58
CA LEU A 30 -9.94 24.76 0.63
C LEU A 30 -9.03 23.56 0.36
N GLY A 31 -9.11 23.00 -0.84
CA GLY A 31 -8.41 21.78 -1.19
C GLY A 31 -8.74 21.28 -2.59
N ALA A 32 -8.31 20.05 -2.84
CA ALA A 32 -8.54 19.31 -4.06
C ALA A 32 -9.37 18.04 -3.79
N GLY A 33 -9.78 17.37 -4.86
CA GLY A 33 -10.53 16.12 -4.78
C GLY A 33 -10.45 15.32 -6.07
N VAL A 34 -10.88 14.06 -6.00
CA VAL A 34 -10.90 13.12 -7.12
C VAL A 34 -12.36 12.78 -7.45
N LEU A 35 -12.81 13.10 -8.67
CA LEU A 35 -14.14 12.72 -9.15
C LEU A 35 -14.16 11.21 -9.47
N LEU A 36 -14.74 10.41 -8.57
CA LEU A 36 -14.82 8.94 -8.67
C LEU A 36 -16.05 8.46 -9.45
N ALA A 37 -17.12 9.25 -9.40
CA ALA A 37 -18.37 9.00 -10.11
C ALA A 37 -18.99 10.34 -10.52
N PRO A 38 -19.97 10.35 -11.44
CA PRO A 38 -20.66 11.57 -11.86
C PRO A 38 -21.09 12.50 -10.71
N ASP A 39 -21.49 11.93 -9.58
CA ASP A 39 -21.98 12.67 -8.41
C ASP A 39 -21.14 12.43 -7.14
N ARG A 40 -19.90 11.93 -7.27
CA ARG A 40 -19.05 11.56 -6.12
C ARG A 40 -17.63 12.07 -6.25
N VAL A 41 -17.19 12.86 -5.26
CA VAL A 41 -15.82 13.38 -5.15
C VAL A 41 -15.19 12.92 -3.84
N LEU A 42 -14.05 12.25 -3.92
CA LEU A 42 -13.23 11.90 -2.77
C LEU A 42 -12.27 13.05 -2.43
N THR A 43 -12.12 13.38 -1.15
CA THR A 43 -11.16 14.38 -0.66
C THR A 43 -10.66 14.04 0.75
N ALA A 44 -9.76 14.87 1.29
CA ALA A 44 -9.33 14.79 2.67
C ALA A 44 -10.42 15.33 3.62
N GLY A 45 -10.59 14.67 4.75
CA GLY A 45 -11.67 14.93 5.71
C GLY A 45 -11.67 16.35 6.26
N HIS A 46 -10.48 16.91 6.55
CA HIS A 46 -10.34 18.27 7.09
C HIS A 46 -10.68 19.38 6.08
N VAL A 47 -10.79 19.07 4.78
CA VAL A 47 -11.19 20.05 3.75
C VAL A 47 -12.68 20.40 3.90
N VAL A 48 -13.47 19.48 4.47
CA VAL A 48 -14.92 19.60 4.51
C VAL A 48 -15.54 19.26 5.86
N THR A 49 -16.73 19.79 6.10
CA THR A 49 -17.50 19.62 7.32
C THR A 49 -18.93 19.23 6.95
N PRO A 50 -19.50 18.19 7.58
CA PRO A 50 -20.91 17.84 7.38
C PRO A 50 -21.85 19.03 7.64
N GLY A 51 -22.88 19.18 6.79
CA GLY A 51 -23.86 20.27 6.87
C GLY A 51 -23.48 21.55 6.14
N THR A 52 -22.22 21.68 5.69
CA THR A 52 -21.76 22.82 4.88
C THR A 52 -21.90 22.53 3.38
N ARG A 53 -22.17 23.57 2.59
CA ARG A 53 -22.18 23.50 1.12
C ARG A 53 -20.86 24.03 0.57
N TYR A 54 -20.33 23.33 -0.43
CA TYR A 54 -19.08 23.64 -1.11
C TYR A 54 -19.33 23.86 -2.59
N ALA A 55 -18.49 24.66 -3.24
CA ALA A 55 -18.44 24.74 -4.69
C ALA A 55 -17.33 23.82 -5.20
N VAL A 56 -17.65 22.95 -6.16
CA VAL A 56 -16.71 22.03 -6.80
C VAL A 56 -16.53 22.43 -8.26
N ARG A 57 -15.27 22.64 -8.69
CA ARG A 57 -14.93 22.95 -10.09
C ARG A 57 -13.98 21.92 -10.67
N LEU A 58 -14.27 21.45 -11.88
CA LEU A 58 -13.34 20.62 -12.65
C LEU A 58 -12.45 21.53 -13.50
N VAL A 59 -11.28 21.89 -12.98
CA VAL A 59 -10.37 22.84 -13.66
C VAL A 59 -9.84 22.27 -14.99
N GLY A 60 -9.75 20.94 -15.11
CA GLY A 60 -9.42 20.26 -16.37
C GLY A 60 -10.54 20.23 -17.41
N VAL A 61 -11.72 20.78 -17.11
CA VAL A 61 -12.87 20.86 -18.02
C VAL A 61 -13.30 22.32 -18.18
N PRO A 62 -12.65 23.09 -19.08
CA PRO A 62 -12.94 24.50 -19.28
C PRO A 62 -14.42 24.72 -19.63
N GLY A 63 -15.02 25.77 -19.05
CA GLY A 63 -16.42 26.11 -19.26
C GLY A 63 -17.41 25.35 -18.39
N GLN A 64 -16.97 24.30 -17.66
CA GLN A 64 -17.80 23.66 -16.65
C GLN A 64 -18.00 24.60 -15.45
N GLY A 65 -19.25 24.94 -15.16
CA GLY A 65 -19.62 25.73 -13.98
C GLY A 65 -19.32 24.98 -12.68
N ALA A 66 -19.20 25.75 -11.58
CA ALA A 66 -19.12 25.15 -10.25
C ALA A 66 -20.40 24.39 -9.92
N VAL A 67 -20.24 23.20 -9.34
CA VAL A 67 -21.35 22.37 -8.86
C VAL A 67 -21.37 22.41 -7.34
N THR A 68 -22.56 22.59 -6.77
CA THR A 68 -22.71 22.54 -5.32
C THR A 68 -22.47 21.11 -4.82
N ALA A 69 -21.75 20.97 -3.72
CA ALA A 69 -21.46 19.68 -3.10
C ALA A 69 -21.68 19.71 -1.59
N THR A 70 -22.02 18.55 -1.02
CA THR A 70 -22.19 18.35 0.42
C THR A 70 -21.62 17.01 0.83
N VAL A 71 -21.22 16.87 2.10
CA VAL A 71 -20.80 15.59 2.68
C VAL A 71 -21.79 15.17 3.77
N ARG A 72 -22.14 13.89 3.81
CA ARG A 72 -22.97 13.33 4.88
C ARG A 72 -22.11 12.92 6.08
N PRO A 73 -22.62 12.91 7.31
CA PRO A 73 -21.86 12.50 8.49
C PRO A 73 -21.28 11.09 8.42
N ASP A 74 -21.94 10.15 7.75
CA ASP A 74 -21.49 8.76 7.54
C ASP A 74 -20.47 8.61 6.40
N GLU A 75 -20.33 9.64 5.57
CA GLU A 75 -19.35 9.73 4.48
C GLU A 75 -18.18 10.66 4.84
N HIS A 76 -18.11 11.11 6.09
CA HIS A 76 -17.05 11.92 6.66
C HIS A 76 -16.31 11.16 7.76
N VAL A 77 -15.03 10.89 7.53
CA VAL A 77 -14.15 10.19 8.46
C VAL A 77 -13.14 11.20 8.99
N PRO A 78 -13.39 11.81 10.16
CA PRO A 78 -12.50 12.82 10.71
C PRO A 78 -11.14 12.23 11.07
N GLU A 79 -10.11 13.06 11.00
CA GLU A 79 -8.79 12.70 11.53
C GLU A 79 -8.91 12.42 13.03
N ARG A 80 -8.29 11.33 13.47
CA ARG A 80 -8.11 11.02 14.89
C ARG A 80 -6.65 10.69 15.15
N GLU A 81 -6.12 11.23 16.23
CA GLU A 81 -4.81 10.88 16.76
C GLU A 81 -4.99 10.01 17.99
N ASP A 82 -4.20 8.94 18.11
CA ASP A 82 -4.20 8.11 19.31
C ASP A 82 -3.15 8.57 20.33
N ALA A 83 -3.05 7.86 21.46
CA ALA A 83 -2.13 8.20 22.55
C ALA A 83 -0.64 8.13 22.16
N PHE A 84 -0.31 7.52 21.01
CA PHE A 84 1.06 7.41 20.48
C PHE A 84 1.34 8.44 19.38
N GLY A 85 0.40 9.35 19.09
CA GLY A 85 0.54 10.33 18.03
C GLY A 85 0.24 9.76 16.63
N ASP A 86 -0.28 8.54 16.53
CA ASP A 86 -0.60 7.93 15.25
C ASP A 86 -1.94 8.46 14.73
N ARG A 87 -1.90 9.06 13.54
CA ARG A 87 -3.08 9.62 12.87
C ARG A 87 -3.82 8.57 12.05
N SER A 88 -5.15 8.65 12.08
CA SER A 88 -6.06 7.78 11.33
C SER A 88 -7.23 8.54 10.74
N GLY A 89 -7.79 8.04 9.63
CA GLY A 89 -8.89 8.66 8.90
C GLY A 89 -8.42 9.87 8.10
N ASP A 90 -9.18 10.96 8.19
CA ASP A 90 -9.06 12.18 7.38
C ASP A 90 -9.53 12.01 5.93
N LEU A 91 -10.73 11.45 5.76
CA LEU A 91 -11.29 11.15 4.44
C LEU A 91 -12.74 11.64 4.36
N ALA A 92 -13.15 12.10 3.18
CA ALA A 92 -14.55 12.47 2.94
C ALA A 92 -14.97 12.13 1.53
N LEU A 93 -16.21 11.69 1.38
CA LEU A 93 -16.85 11.48 0.08
C LEU A 93 -17.99 12.49 -0.08
N LEU A 94 -17.78 13.50 -0.92
CA LEU A 94 -18.80 14.49 -1.24
C LEU A 94 -19.77 13.94 -2.27
N ARG A 95 -21.02 14.37 -2.13
CA ARG A 95 -22.07 14.24 -3.13
C ARG A 95 -22.29 15.56 -3.84
N LEU A 96 -22.23 15.54 -5.17
CA LEU A 96 -22.59 16.68 -6.01
C LEU A 96 -24.12 16.80 -6.11
N ALA A 97 -24.62 18.03 -6.14
CA ALA A 97 -26.04 18.33 -6.32
C ALA A 97 -26.52 17.97 -7.73
N GLU A 98 -25.65 18.15 -8.72
CA GLU A 98 -25.88 17.80 -10.12
C GLU A 98 -24.77 16.85 -10.59
N PRO A 99 -25.11 15.76 -11.29
CA PRO A 99 -24.11 14.83 -11.80
C PRO A 99 -23.33 15.47 -12.95
N LEU A 100 -22.02 15.24 -12.96
CA LEU A 100 -21.11 15.61 -14.04
C LEU A 100 -21.00 14.48 -15.07
N PRO A 101 -20.60 14.77 -16.32
CA PRO A 101 -20.40 13.74 -17.34
C PRO A 101 -19.44 12.63 -16.90
N ALA A 102 -19.78 11.38 -17.21
CA ALA A 102 -19.06 10.20 -16.74
C ALA A 102 -17.63 10.11 -17.31
N GLU A 103 -17.39 10.67 -18.50
CA GLU A 103 -16.08 10.75 -19.14
C GLU A 103 -15.06 11.60 -18.37
N HIS A 104 -15.50 12.40 -17.40
CA HIS A 104 -14.61 13.17 -16.52
C HIS A 104 -14.20 12.40 -15.27
N THR A 105 -14.81 11.26 -14.99
CA THR A 105 -14.52 10.47 -13.78
C THR A 105 -13.22 9.69 -13.92
N THR A 106 -12.63 9.32 -12.78
CA THR A 106 -11.51 8.37 -12.71
C THR A 106 -11.79 7.32 -11.65
N ARG A 107 -10.89 6.34 -11.54
CA ARG A 107 -11.00 5.23 -10.60
C ARG A 107 -9.78 5.22 -9.68
N LEU A 108 -9.98 4.78 -8.46
CA LEU A 108 -8.87 4.42 -7.59
C LEU A 108 -8.31 3.07 -8.03
N TYR A 109 -7.03 2.84 -7.76
CA TYR A 109 -6.40 1.55 -8.06
C TYR A 109 -5.65 1.01 -6.85
N ARG A 110 -5.84 -0.28 -6.55
CA ARG A 110 -5.08 -1.01 -5.54
C ARG A 110 -3.72 -1.42 -6.11
N LEU A 111 -2.65 -0.77 -5.67
CA LEU A 111 -1.28 -1.19 -5.96
C LEU A 111 -0.53 -1.43 -4.65
N ALA A 112 0.27 -2.48 -4.63
CA ALA A 112 1.28 -2.65 -3.58
C ALA A 112 2.20 -1.48 -3.79
N SER A 113 2.30 -0.58 -2.81
CA SER A 113 2.93 0.72 -2.96
C SER A 113 4.45 0.54 -2.88
N PRO A 114 5.19 0.37 -4.00
CA PRO A 114 6.62 0.16 -3.95
C PRO A 114 7.28 1.53 -4.16
N HIS A 115 8.56 1.63 -3.86
CA HIS A 115 9.30 2.87 -4.10
C HIS A 115 9.24 3.22 -5.58
N GLY A 116 8.57 4.33 -5.90
CA GLY A 116 8.31 4.71 -7.28
C GLY A 116 8.00 6.20 -7.37
N PRO A 117 8.25 6.80 -8.55
CA PRO A 117 7.91 8.18 -8.78
C PRO A 117 6.40 8.32 -8.94
N VAL A 118 5.85 9.31 -8.25
CA VAL A 118 4.44 9.68 -8.29
C VAL A 118 4.30 11.17 -8.54
N SER A 119 3.11 11.60 -8.93
CA SER A 119 2.76 13.01 -8.96
C SER A 119 1.44 13.28 -8.28
N MET A 120 1.32 14.43 -7.63
CA MET A 120 0.11 14.91 -7.00
C MET A 120 -0.30 16.25 -7.65
N TYR A 121 -1.59 16.48 -7.81
CA TYR A 121 -2.14 17.73 -8.34
C TYR A 121 -2.88 18.49 -7.25
N GLY A 122 -2.67 19.80 -7.18
CA GLY A 122 -3.33 20.66 -6.20
C GLY A 122 -3.44 22.10 -6.68
N PHE A 123 -4.10 22.91 -5.85
CA PHE A 123 -4.45 24.31 -6.14
C PHE A 123 -3.86 25.24 -5.08
N PRO A 124 -2.53 25.44 -5.06
CA PRO A 124 -1.91 26.32 -4.08
C PRO A 124 -2.33 27.78 -4.28
N ALA A 125 -2.23 28.57 -3.22
CA ALA A 125 -2.56 29.99 -3.26
C ALA A 125 -1.81 30.72 -4.39
N GLY A 126 -2.55 31.52 -5.18
CA GLY A 126 -2.03 32.25 -6.32
C GLY A 126 -1.94 31.44 -7.62
N ASP A 127 -2.39 30.18 -7.63
CA ASP A 127 -2.42 29.33 -8.83
C ASP A 127 -3.77 28.60 -8.96
N ASP A 128 -4.74 29.33 -9.48
CA ASP A 128 -6.10 28.84 -9.71
C ASP A 128 -6.17 27.70 -10.75
N GLY A 129 -5.20 27.65 -11.68
CA GLY A 129 -5.07 26.56 -12.65
C GLY A 129 -4.59 25.25 -12.01
N GLY A 130 -3.95 25.36 -10.84
CA GLY A 130 -3.31 24.27 -10.13
C GLY A 130 -2.04 23.79 -10.82
N ARG A 131 -1.29 22.93 -10.12
CA ARG A 131 -0.01 22.43 -10.61
C ARG A 131 0.28 21.02 -10.12
N TRP A 132 1.14 20.33 -10.87
CA TRP A 132 1.72 19.06 -10.47
C TRP A 132 2.92 19.25 -9.55
N HIS A 133 3.04 18.38 -8.56
CA HIS A 133 4.24 18.17 -7.75
C HIS A 133 4.71 16.73 -7.85
N GLY A 134 5.99 16.53 -8.12
CA GLY A 134 6.62 15.21 -8.17
C GLY A 134 7.09 14.75 -6.79
N ALA A 135 6.93 13.45 -6.52
CA ALA A 135 7.45 12.83 -5.31
C ALA A 135 7.87 11.37 -5.55
N THR A 136 8.49 10.77 -4.54
CA THR A 136 8.78 9.33 -4.48
C THR A 136 8.17 8.72 -3.23
N LEU A 137 7.59 7.53 -3.35
CA LEU A 137 7.03 6.77 -2.23
C LEU A 137 8.16 6.25 -1.32
N VAL A 138 8.15 6.63 -0.04
CA VAL A 138 9.20 6.24 0.92
C VAL A 138 8.77 5.03 1.72
N ALA A 139 7.92 5.21 2.73
CA ALA A 139 7.51 4.13 3.61
C ALA A 139 6.11 4.44 4.15
N ALA A 140 5.39 3.38 4.52
CA ALA A 140 4.18 3.50 5.29
C ALA A 140 4.53 3.80 6.75
N ARG A 141 3.76 4.68 7.39
CA ARG A 141 3.92 5.06 8.80
C ARG A 141 2.57 4.99 9.53
N GLY A 142 2.65 4.63 10.81
CA GLY A 142 1.54 4.70 11.75
C GLY A 142 0.42 3.70 11.50
N ARG A 143 -0.60 3.79 12.35
CA ARG A 143 -1.73 2.86 12.43
C ARG A 143 -2.50 2.61 11.14
N ASP A 144 -2.63 3.64 10.30
CA ASP A 144 -3.36 3.62 9.02
C ASP A 144 -2.46 3.38 7.81
N SER A 145 -1.16 3.14 8.03
CA SER A 145 -0.18 2.98 6.95
C SER A 145 -0.15 4.14 5.96
N ARG A 146 -0.31 5.37 6.46
CA ARG A 146 -0.14 6.58 5.63
C ARG A 146 1.22 6.52 4.96
N VAL A 147 1.26 6.79 3.66
CA VAL A 147 2.50 6.68 2.89
C VAL A 147 3.17 8.05 2.82
N GLN A 148 4.44 8.10 3.20
CA GLN A 148 5.25 9.31 3.07
C GLN A 148 5.71 9.50 1.61
N LEU A 149 5.50 10.71 1.11
CA LEU A 149 5.92 11.18 -0.20
C LEU A 149 7.11 12.11 -0.02
N ARG A 150 8.28 11.68 -0.49
CA ARG A 150 9.48 12.53 -0.53
C ARG A 150 9.44 13.37 -1.80
N PRO A 151 9.38 14.70 -1.70
CA PRO A 151 9.33 15.55 -2.89
C PRO A 151 10.63 15.44 -3.69
N LEU A 152 10.57 15.62 -5.02
CA LEU A 152 11.78 15.59 -5.87
C LEU A 152 12.64 16.83 -5.63
N THR A 153 12.01 17.98 -5.36
CA THR A 153 12.65 19.22 -4.95
C THR A 153 11.91 19.82 -3.74
N PRO A 154 12.57 20.66 -2.90
CA PRO A 154 11.90 21.25 -1.74
C PRO A 154 10.62 22.06 -2.07
N GLY A 155 10.55 22.65 -3.26
CA GLY A 155 9.39 23.43 -3.72
C GLY A 155 8.20 22.59 -4.19
N GLU A 156 8.31 21.27 -4.19
CA GLU A 156 7.25 20.33 -4.57
C GLU A 156 6.59 19.66 -3.36
N LEU A 157 6.85 20.16 -2.15
CA LEU A 157 6.08 19.77 -0.98
C LEU A 157 4.62 20.22 -1.13
N ALA A 158 3.67 19.35 -0.80
CA ALA A 158 2.25 19.67 -0.87
C ALA A 158 1.90 20.90 -0.01
N ALA A 159 1.57 22.02 -0.62
CA ALA A 159 1.09 23.21 0.09
C ALA A 159 -0.43 23.10 0.39
N PRO A 160 -0.99 23.99 1.24
CA PRO A 160 -2.44 24.15 1.33
C PRO A 160 -3.07 24.27 -0.06
N GLY A 161 -4.17 23.54 -0.30
CA GLY A 161 -4.78 23.39 -1.63
C GLY A 161 -4.45 22.07 -2.34
N PHE A 162 -3.48 21.29 -1.86
CA PHE A 162 -3.21 19.92 -2.35
C PHE A 162 -4.03 18.84 -1.62
N SER A 163 -4.48 19.09 -0.38
CA SER A 163 -5.24 18.13 0.41
C SER A 163 -6.44 17.57 -0.37
N GLY A 164 -6.56 16.25 -0.43
CA GLY A 164 -7.57 15.52 -1.20
C GLY A 164 -7.24 15.32 -2.69
N GLY A 165 -6.16 15.91 -3.20
CA GLY A 165 -5.71 15.73 -4.57
C GLY A 165 -5.25 14.30 -4.85
N GLY A 166 -5.57 13.78 -6.03
CA GLY A 166 -5.19 12.43 -6.43
C GLY A 166 -3.68 12.27 -6.59
N VAL A 167 -3.13 11.18 -6.06
CA VAL A 167 -1.73 10.79 -6.25
C VAL A 167 -1.68 9.75 -7.38
N VAL A 168 -0.97 10.09 -8.45
CA VAL A 168 -0.88 9.29 -9.67
C VAL A 168 0.46 8.57 -9.73
N ASP A 169 0.40 7.25 -9.86
CA ASP A 169 1.57 6.42 -10.13
C ASP A 169 2.06 6.60 -11.58
N HIS A 170 3.36 6.84 -11.76
CA HIS A 170 3.92 7.13 -13.08
C HIS A 170 4.00 5.91 -14.00
N ALA A 171 4.10 4.71 -13.45
CA ALA A 171 4.23 3.50 -14.24
C ALA A 171 2.87 3.09 -14.85
N THR A 172 1.80 3.30 -14.11
CA THR A 172 0.45 2.83 -14.45
C THR A 172 -0.51 3.94 -14.88
N ASP A 173 -0.18 5.21 -14.60
CA ASP A 173 -1.06 6.38 -14.81
C ASP A 173 -2.40 6.20 -14.07
N GLN A 174 -2.36 5.58 -12.89
CA GLN A 174 -3.52 5.32 -12.04
C GLN A 174 -3.47 6.16 -10.76
N VAL A 175 -4.65 6.54 -10.25
CA VAL A 175 -4.77 7.18 -8.93
C VAL A 175 -4.65 6.10 -7.85
N ILE A 176 -3.60 6.16 -7.05
CA ILE A 176 -3.28 5.15 -6.02
C ILE A 176 -3.57 5.61 -4.59
N GLY A 177 -4.12 6.81 -4.44
CA GLY A 177 -4.43 7.43 -3.17
C GLY A 177 -4.73 8.91 -3.31
N ILE A 178 -4.91 9.58 -2.17
CA ILE A 178 -5.07 11.04 -2.10
C ILE A 178 -4.08 11.65 -1.12
N VAL A 179 -3.69 12.90 -1.37
CA VAL A 179 -2.88 13.69 -0.44
C VAL A 179 -3.72 14.01 0.80
N LEU A 180 -3.13 13.89 1.99
CA LEU A 180 -3.76 14.29 3.25
C LEU A 180 -3.16 15.60 3.74
N SER A 181 -1.92 15.55 4.21
CA SER A 181 -1.28 16.69 4.88
C SER A 181 0.22 16.72 4.60
N VAL A 182 0.90 17.73 5.13
CA VAL A 182 2.35 17.73 5.31
C VAL A 182 2.66 17.25 6.72
N ASP A 183 3.70 16.44 6.84
CA ASP A 183 4.37 16.12 8.10
C ASP A 183 5.65 16.96 8.17
N GLU A 184 5.63 18.00 9.02
CA GLU A 184 6.78 18.87 9.28
C GLU A 184 7.65 18.24 10.38
N GLY A 185 8.38 17.18 10.02
CA GLY A 185 9.37 16.59 10.91
C GLY A 185 10.59 17.51 11.09
N GLN A 186 11.27 17.43 12.24
CA GLN A 186 12.41 18.29 12.58
C GLN A 186 13.61 18.23 11.60
N VAL A 187 13.69 17.19 10.77
CA VAL A 187 14.84 16.94 9.86
C VAL A 187 14.44 16.98 8.38
N SER A 188 13.17 16.72 8.04
CA SER A 188 12.69 16.78 6.66
C SER A 188 11.16 16.82 6.60
N ALA A 189 10.62 17.63 5.70
CA ALA A 189 9.18 17.68 5.43
C ALA A 189 8.78 16.62 4.39
N PHE A 190 7.74 15.85 4.70
CA PHE A 190 7.14 14.89 3.77
C PHE A 190 5.68 15.25 3.53
N SER A 191 5.18 15.05 2.32
CA SER A 191 3.74 15.00 2.11
C SER A 191 3.23 13.61 2.49
N GLN A 192 2.01 13.51 3.02
CA GLN A 192 1.39 12.25 3.39
C GLN A 192 0.27 11.91 2.41
N MET A 193 0.15 10.62 2.08
CA MET A 193 -0.92 10.08 1.27
C MET A 193 -1.70 9.02 2.05
N SER A 194 -3.03 9.01 1.86
CA SER A 194 -3.85 7.83 2.15
C SER A 194 -3.89 6.94 0.90
N PRO A 195 -3.29 5.74 0.92
CA PRO A 195 -3.36 4.84 -0.23
C PRO A 195 -4.78 4.28 -0.40
N THR A 196 -5.11 3.83 -1.61
CA THR A 196 -6.42 3.26 -1.97
C THR A 196 -6.93 2.24 -0.96
N GLU A 197 -6.10 1.28 -0.55
CA GLU A 197 -6.50 0.25 0.41
C GLU A 197 -6.85 0.83 1.79
N THR A 198 -6.16 1.87 2.25
CA THR A 198 -6.53 2.59 3.49
C THR A 198 -7.82 3.39 3.30
N ILE A 199 -8.05 3.99 2.13
CA ILE A 199 -9.32 4.66 1.83
C ILE A 199 -10.49 3.67 1.96
N LEU A 200 -10.33 2.47 1.42
CA LEU A 200 -11.36 1.43 1.45
C LEU A 200 -11.66 0.87 2.84
N SER A 201 -10.70 0.88 3.76
CA SER A 201 -10.93 0.43 5.15
C SER A 201 -11.83 1.40 5.94
N HIS A 202 -11.82 2.69 5.57
CA HIS A 202 -12.61 3.75 6.19
C HIS A 202 -13.90 4.10 5.43
N LEU A 203 -13.86 4.02 4.09
CA LEU A 203 -14.99 4.28 3.18
C LEU A 203 -15.23 3.08 2.27
N PRO A 204 -15.78 1.95 2.77
CA PRO A 204 -15.96 0.72 1.99
C PRO A 204 -16.80 0.91 0.71
N GLN A 205 -17.71 1.88 0.69
CA GLN A 205 -18.52 2.25 -0.47
C GLN A 205 -17.67 2.72 -1.67
N ALA A 206 -16.46 3.23 -1.44
CA ALA A 206 -15.55 3.62 -2.50
C ALA A 206 -15.11 2.44 -3.37
N ALA A 207 -15.28 1.19 -2.90
CA ALA A 207 -14.99 -0.02 -3.67
C ALA A 207 -15.75 -0.09 -5.01
N ALA A 208 -16.90 0.59 -5.14
CA ALA A 208 -17.64 0.69 -6.40
C ALA A 208 -16.84 1.40 -7.52
N TRP A 209 -15.88 2.25 -7.15
CA TRP A 209 -15.05 3.05 -8.05
C TRP A 209 -13.55 2.72 -7.93
N THR A 210 -13.24 1.50 -7.50
CA THR A 210 -11.88 1.02 -7.34
C THR A 210 -11.61 -0.21 -8.18
N ASP A 211 -10.49 -0.20 -8.89
CA ASP A 211 -9.97 -1.34 -9.65
C ASP A 211 -8.71 -1.94 -8.98
N GLY A 212 -8.22 -3.02 -9.58
CA GLY A 212 -7.06 -3.77 -9.11
C GLY A 212 -7.40 -4.80 -8.04
N ALA A 213 -6.70 -5.94 -8.09
CA ALA A 213 -6.90 -6.99 -7.11
C ALA A 213 -6.41 -6.60 -5.71
N SER A 214 -7.22 -6.98 -4.73
CA SER A 214 -6.87 -6.80 -3.32
C SER A 214 -5.67 -7.67 -2.90
N ALA A 215 -4.96 -7.21 -1.88
CA ALA A 215 -3.71 -7.82 -1.42
C ALA A 215 -3.92 -9.23 -0.84
N VAL A 216 -5.03 -9.47 -0.16
CA VAL A 216 -5.29 -10.73 0.54
C VAL A 216 -6.27 -11.60 -0.24
N ASP A 217 -5.93 -12.84 -0.58
CA ASP A 217 -6.85 -13.81 -1.19
C ASP A 217 -8.11 -13.99 -0.32
N PRO A 218 -9.34 -13.93 -0.88
CA PRO A 218 -10.58 -14.18 -0.14
C PRO A 218 -10.57 -15.45 0.72
N ARG A 219 -9.87 -16.51 0.30
CA ARG A 219 -9.73 -17.77 1.04
C ARG A 219 -9.00 -17.61 2.37
N LEU A 220 -8.27 -16.51 2.56
CA LEU A 220 -7.55 -16.17 3.79
C LEU A 220 -8.32 -15.19 4.69
N ARG A 221 -9.50 -14.69 4.27
CA ARG A 221 -10.27 -13.64 4.98
C ARG A 221 -11.29 -14.18 5.99
N GLY A 222 -11.32 -15.51 6.22
CA GLY A 222 -12.54 -16.19 6.64
C GLY A 222 -12.74 -16.51 8.13
N ARG A 223 -11.72 -16.56 8.99
CA ARG A 223 -11.91 -17.12 10.35
C ARG A 223 -11.50 -16.24 11.51
N ALA A 224 -10.56 -15.32 11.32
CA ALA A 224 -10.14 -14.42 12.40
C ALA A 224 -11.28 -13.49 12.89
N ALA A 225 -12.12 -13.00 11.97
CA ALA A 225 -13.23 -12.10 12.29
C ALA A 225 -14.38 -12.77 13.09
N ASN A 226 -14.45 -14.11 13.10
CA ASN A 226 -15.51 -14.88 13.76
C ASN A 226 -15.04 -15.54 15.08
N GLY A 227 -13.86 -15.20 15.60
CA GLY A 227 -13.46 -15.48 16.99
C GLY A 227 -13.26 -16.95 17.38
N ALA A 228 -13.10 -17.88 16.44
CA ALA A 228 -13.14 -19.31 16.73
C ALA A 228 -11.79 -19.96 17.14
N GLY A 229 -10.72 -19.19 17.35
CA GLY A 229 -9.39 -19.73 17.69
C GLY A 229 -8.70 -18.97 18.81
N ARG A 230 -7.81 -19.64 19.55
CA ARG A 230 -6.98 -19.00 20.58
C ARG A 230 -5.68 -18.50 19.96
N LEU A 231 -5.19 -17.35 20.44
CA LEU A 231 -3.92 -16.78 19.99
C LEU A 231 -2.75 -17.69 20.41
N ASP A 232 -2.00 -18.21 19.45
CA ASP A 232 -0.69 -18.84 19.67
C ASP A 232 0.34 -17.70 19.81
N VAL A 233 0.59 -17.25 21.04
CA VAL A 233 1.41 -16.07 21.33
C VAL A 233 2.84 -16.21 20.75
N PRO A 234 3.60 -17.30 20.96
CA PRO A 234 4.92 -17.45 20.35
C PRO A 234 4.90 -17.32 18.82
N PHE A 235 3.93 -17.96 18.16
CA PHE A 235 3.81 -17.87 16.71
C PHE A 235 3.40 -16.47 16.24
N ALA A 236 2.51 -15.81 16.99
CA ALA A 236 2.10 -14.44 16.69
C ALA A 236 3.26 -13.45 16.80
N THR A 237 4.12 -13.60 17.82
CA THR A 237 5.33 -12.79 18.00
C THR A 237 6.33 -13.00 16.86
N GLU A 238 6.55 -14.26 16.44
CA GLU A 238 7.41 -14.57 15.29
C GLU A 238 6.90 -13.91 14.00
N LEU A 239 5.60 -14.03 13.72
CA LEU A 239 4.98 -13.41 12.55
C LEU A 239 5.09 -11.89 12.60
N ALA A 240 4.76 -11.27 13.73
CA ALA A 240 4.84 -9.82 13.90
C ALA A 240 6.28 -9.30 13.76
N GLY A 241 7.29 -10.04 14.27
CA GLY A 241 8.69 -9.74 14.03
C GLY A 241 9.07 -9.77 12.55
N TRP A 242 8.66 -10.82 11.84
CA TRP A 242 8.91 -10.92 10.39
C TRP A 242 8.25 -9.77 9.61
N PHE A 243 7.01 -9.40 9.94
CA PHE A 243 6.31 -8.25 9.34
C PHE A 243 6.97 -6.90 9.69
N ARG A 244 7.63 -6.78 10.85
CA ARG A 244 8.44 -5.60 11.21
C ARG A 244 9.77 -5.52 10.45
N GLY A 245 10.07 -6.51 9.61
CA GLY A 245 11.32 -6.55 8.86
C GLY A 245 12.46 -7.27 9.61
N GLU A 246 12.19 -7.85 10.79
CA GLU A 246 13.21 -8.52 11.60
C GLU A 246 13.66 -9.84 10.97
N GLY A 247 14.87 -10.27 11.32
CA GLY A 247 15.40 -11.58 10.93
C GLY A 247 15.67 -11.75 9.44
N TRP A 248 15.71 -13.01 9.00
CA TRP A 248 15.94 -13.37 7.61
C TRP A 248 14.71 -13.00 6.75
N PRO A 249 14.90 -12.48 5.51
CA PRO A 249 13.79 -12.11 4.63
C PRO A 249 12.80 -13.24 4.32
N VAL A 250 13.26 -14.49 4.32
CA VAL A 250 12.42 -15.66 4.07
C VAL A 250 12.12 -16.38 5.39
N LEU A 251 10.84 -16.54 5.71
CA LEU A 251 10.36 -17.34 6.84
C LEU A 251 9.58 -18.54 6.31
N VAL A 252 10.01 -19.75 6.66
CA VAL A 252 9.29 -21.00 6.34
C VAL A 252 8.65 -21.53 7.61
N THR A 253 7.34 -21.71 7.60
CA THR A 253 6.59 -22.16 8.78
C THR A 253 5.51 -23.19 8.41
N VAL A 254 4.99 -23.88 9.43
CA VAL A 254 3.89 -24.84 9.29
C VAL A 254 2.69 -24.35 10.09
N ALA A 255 1.61 -24.05 9.38
CA ALA A 255 0.32 -23.70 9.96
C ALA A 255 -0.78 -24.58 9.32
N PRO A 256 -1.38 -25.51 10.08
CA PRO A 256 -2.48 -26.35 9.59
C PRO A 256 -3.64 -25.53 9.03
N ALA A 257 -4.52 -26.19 8.28
CA ALA A 257 -5.67 -25.50 7.69
C ALA A 257 -6.73 -25.04 8.72
N ARG A 258 -6.64 -25.48 9.98
CA ARG A 258 -7.55 -25.16 11.09
C ARG A 258 -6.78 -25.15 12.42
N GLY A 259 -7.37 -24.57 13.47
CA GLY A 259 -6.81 -24.50 14.82
C GLY A 259 -6.11 -23.18 15.13
N ASP A 260 -5.53 -23.09 16.32
CA ASP A 260 -4.96 -21.86 16.89
C ASP A 260 -3.89 -21.21 16.00
N ARG A 261 -3.00 -22.00 15.39
CA ARG A 261 -2.01 -21.48 14.43
C ARG A 261 -2.63 -20.93 13.14
N ALA A 262 -3.68 -21.57 12.63
CA ALA A 262 -4.38 -21.09 11.44
C ALA A 262 -5.07 -19.75 11.73
N PHE A 263 -5.75 -19.67 12.88
CA PHE A 263 -6.35 -18.44 13.39
C PHE A 263 -5.32 -17.33 13.57
N THR A 264 -4.18 -17.66 14.18
CA THR A 264 -3.08 -16.71 14.44
C THR A 264 -2.48 -16.16 13.15
N LEU A 265 -2.29 -17.00 12.13
CA LEU A 265 -1.84 -16.57 10.81
C LEU A 265 -2.86 -15.65 10.14
N GLU A 266 -4.14 -16.05 10.11
CA GLU A 266 -5.21 -15.24 9.50
C GLU A 266 -5.37 -13.88 10.21
N ARG A 267 -5.25 -13.86 11.55
CA ARG A 267 -5.21 -12.62 12.35
C ARG A 267 -4.02 -11.76 11.95
N ALA A 268 -2.82 -12.33 11.87
CA ALA A 268 -1.62 -11.57 11.52
C ALA A 268 -1.71 -10.97 10.11
N VAL A 269 -2.16 -11.75 9.12
CA VAL A 269 -2.43 -11.24 7.75
C VAL A 269 -3.48 -10.13 7.79
N THR A 270 -4.60 -10.31 8.49
CA THR A 270 -5.66 -9.30 8.59
C THR A 270 -5.15 -8.00 9.22
N LEU A 271 -4.37 -8.10 10.30
CA LEU A 271 -3.81 -6.95 11.00
C LEU A 271 -2.71 -6.25 10.22
N ALA A 272 -1.96 -6.99 9.40
CA ALA A 272 -0.90 -6.46 8.56
C ALA A 272 -1.41 -5.85 7.24
N ASP A 273 -2.67 -6.08 6.85
CA ASP A 273 -3.25 -5.57 5.61
C ASP A 273 -3.81 -4.16 5.78
N ARG A 274 -3.77 -3.32 4.73
CA ARG A 274 -4.29 -1.94 4.81
C ARG A 274 -5.82 -1.87 4.71
N GLU A 275 -6.43 -2.72 3.89
CA GLU A 275 -7.87 -2.73 3.58
C GLU A 275 -8.68 -3.45 4.66
N LEU A 276 -8.16 -4.56 5.20
CA LEU A 276 -8.82 -5.41 6.19
C LEU A 276 -8.56 -4.97 7.65
N ARG A 277 -7.52 -4.17 7.90
CA ARG A 277 -7.23 -3.62 9.23
C ARG A 277 -8.18 -2.47 9.57
N THR A 278 -9.38 -2.83 9.99
CA THR A 278 -10.40 -1.88 10.44
C THR A 278 -10.27 -1.58 11.94
N ARG A 279 -10.91 -0.50 12.40
CA ARG A 279 -11.05 -0.22 13.84
C ARG A 279 -11.68 -1.39 14.59
N ARG A 280 -12.71 -2.02 14.02
CA ARG A 280 -13.40 -3.17 14.60
C ARG A 280 -12.44 -4.34 14.87
N ASN A 281 -11.61 -4.68 13.89
CA ASN A 281 -10.65 -5.78 14.03
C ASN A 281 -9.54 -5.40 15.01
N THR A 282 -8.96 -4.20 14.89
CA THR A 282 -7.89 -3.77 15.80
C THR A 282 -8.36 -3.63 17.25
N SER A 283 -9.60 -3.18 17.50
CA SER A 283 -10.16 -3.13 18.87
C SER A 283 -10.44 -4.52 19.44
N ALA A 284 -10.81 -5.50 18.61
CA ALA A 284 -11.02 -6.87 19.07
C ALA A 284 -9.73 -7.51 19.62
N PHE A 285 -8.56 -6.99 19.23
CA PHE A 285 -7.25 -7.50 19.58
C PHE A 285 -6.44 -6.54 20.47
N SER A 286 -7.06 -5.49 21.02
CA SER A 286 -6.35 -4.44 21.77
C SER A 286 -5.75 -4.92 23.10
N HIS A 287 -6.19 -6.07 23.60
CA HIS A 287 -5.66 -6.70 24.82
C HIS A 287 -4.57 -7.74 24.55
N ASP A 288 -4.28 -8.02 23.28
CA ASP A 288 -3.20 -8.94 22.92
C ASP A 288 -1.83 -8.29 23.22
N PRO A 289 -0.78 -9.07 23.54
CA PRO A 289 0.54 -8.51 23.80
C PRO A 289 1.04 -7.69 22.59
N PRO A 290 1.58 -6.47 22.79
CA PRO A 290 1.95 -5.58 21.69
C PRO A 290 2.90 -6.20 20.66
N GLU A 291 3.82 -7.06 21.10
CA GLU A 291 4.78 -7.78 20.27
C GLU A 291 4.13 -8.78 19.29
N THR A 292 2.85 -9.10 19.46
CA THR A 292 2.06 -9.99 18.60
C THR A 292 1.28 -9.25 17.50
N VAL A 293 1.34 -7.92 17.49
CA VAL A 293 0.58 -7.08 16.57
C VAL A 293 1.49 -6.65 15.42
N PRO A 294 1.27 -7.14 14.18
CA PRO A 294 2.07 -6.70 13.05
C PRO A 294 1.78 -5.24 12.69
N PRO A 295 2.77 -4.53 12.12
CA PRO A 295 2.57 -3.19 11.60
C PRO A 295 1.53 -3.20 10.48
N ALA A 296 0.79 -2.10 10.36
CA ALA A 296 -0.17 -1.93 9.30
C ALA A 296 0.53 -1.84 7.93
N GLY A 297 -0.02 -2.46 6.90
CA GLY A 297 0.52 -2.43 5.54
C GLY A 297 1.88 -3.12 5.38
N ALA A 298 2.16 -4.09 6.26
CA ALA A 298 3.44 -4.79 6.32
C ALA A 298 3.59 -5.94 5.30
N HIS A 299 2.56 -6.16 4.50
CA HIS A 299 2.65 -7.00 3.31
C HIS A 299 1.93 -6.38 2.13
N ASP A 300 2.35 -6.82 0.96
CA ASP A 300 1.87 -6.37 -0.34
C ASP A 300 0.89 -7.39 -0.95
N LEU A 301 1.04 -8.66 -0.57
CA LEU A 301 0.31 -9.77 -1.13
C LEU A 301 0.23 -10.94 -0.14
N ALA A 302 -0.96 -11.52 0.04
CA ALA A 302 -1.17 -12.76 0.78
C ALA A 302 -2.05 -13.71 -0.05
N LEU A 303 -1.53 -14.87 -0.45
CA LEU A 303 -2.22 -15.81 -1.34
C LEU A 303 -2.35 -17.19 -0.74
N ASP A 304 -3.50 -17.83 -0.97
CA ASP A 304 -3.63 -19.28 -0.83
C ASP A 304 -3.27 -19.91 -2.19
N VAL A 305 -2.05 -20.45 -2.28
CA VAL A 305 -1.47 -20.93 -3.55
C VAL A 305 -1.88 -22.36 -3.89
N ARG A 306 -2.85 -22.94 -3.18
CA ARG A 306 -3.36 -24.28 -3.49
C ARG A 306 -3.87 -24.34 -4.92
N GLN A 307 -3.37 -25.34 -5.65
CA GLN A 307 -3.70 -25.60 -7.05
C GLN A 307 -3.31 -24.48 -8.04
N LEU A 308 -2.55 -23.47 -7.60
CA LEU A 308 -2.02 -22.46 -8.51
C LEU A 308 -0.71 -22.92 -9.15
N THR A 309 -0.49 -22.58 -10.41
CA THR A 309 0.81 -22.73 -11.08
C THR A 309 1.76 -21.61 -10.66
N ALA A 310 3.06 -21.75 -10.96
CA ALA A 310 4.02 -20.68 -10.69
C ALA A 310 3.70 -19.41 -11.51
N GLU A 311 3.21 -19.59 -12.74
CA GLU A 311 2.77 -18.51 -13.63
C GLU A 311 1.60 -17.72 -13.03
N GLN A 312 0.56 -18.40 -12.52
CA GLN A 312 -0.59 -17.73 -11.90
C GLN A 312 -0.20 -16.93 -10.64
N VAL A 313 0.75 -17.45 -9.84
CA VAL A 313 1.30 -16.72 -8.68
C VAL A 313 2.06 -15.48 -9.16
N MET A 314 2.83 -15.63 -10.24
CA MET A 314 3.58 -14.53 -10.84
C MET A 314 2.68 -13.43 -11.38
N ASP A 315 1.60 -13.80 -12.08
CA ASP A 315 0.60 -12.85 -12.57
C ASP A 315 -0.02 -12.04 -11.43
N ARG A 316 -0.32 -12.71 -10.29
CA ARG A 316 -0.80 -11.98 -9.11
C ARG A 316 0.22 -11.01 -8.54
N ILE A 317 1.50 -11.39 -8.49
CA ILE A 317 2.57 -10.50 -8.04
C ILE A 317 2.69 -9.31 -9.00
N ALA A 318 2.72 -9.56 -10.31
CA ALA A 318 2.82 -8.54 -11.34
C ALA A 318 1.66 -7.54 -11.27
N GLU A 319 0.42 -8.03 -11.14
CA GLU A 319 -0.76 -7.19 -11.00
C GLU A 319 -0.69 -6.29 -9.75
N ARG A 320 -0.22 -6.82 -8.60
CA ARG A 320 -0.02 -6.00 -7.38
C ARG A 320 0.99 -4.89 -7.60
N LEU A 321 2.04 -5.19 -8.33
CA LEU A 321 3.15 -4.28 -8.58
C LEU A 321 2.89 -3.34 -9.77
N GLY A 322 1.70 -3.41 -10.38
CA GLY A 322 1.34 -2.57 -11.53
C GLY A 322 2.13 -2.90 -12.80
N ILE A 323 2.71 -4.10 -12.88
CA ILE A 323 3.51 -4.54 -14.03
C ILE A 323 2.54 -5.01 -15.13
N ARG A 324 2.41 -4.22 -16.19
CA ARG A 324 1.48 -4.46 -17.31
C ARG A 324 2.10 -5.21 -18.49
N ASP A 325 3.43 -5.26 -18.58
CA ASP A 325 4.16 -5.99 -19.62
C ASP A 325 4.61 -7.38 -19.11
N ASP A 326 4.95 -8.29 -20.05
CA ASP A 326 5.48 -9.65 -19.82
C ASP A 326 6.18 -9.84 -18.46
N PRO A 327 5.50 -10.47 -17.47
CA PRO A 327 5.94 -10.55 -16.09
C PRO A 327 7.00 -11.64 -15.93
N ARG A 328 8.17 -11.43 -16.51
CA ARG A 328 9.30 -12.36 -16.35
C ARG A 328 10.01 -12.14 -15.00
N PRO A 329 10.46 -13.20 -14.31
CA PRO A 329 11.22 -13.08 -13.06
C PRO A 329 12.43 -12.16 -13.18
N GLU A 330 13.10 -12.15 -14.33
CA GLU A 330 14.28 -11.33 -14.60
C GLU A 330 13.95 -9.83 -14.68
N ARG A 331 12.71 -9.46 -15.01
CA ARG A 331 12.27 -8.05 -14.99
C ARG A 331 11.94 -7.57 -13.59
N LEU A 332 11.25 -8.39 -12.78
CA LEU A 332 11.03 -8.09 -11.37
C LEU A 332 12.33 -7.96 -10.58
N ALA A 333 13.30 -8.79 -10.92
CA ALA A 333 14.68 -8.72 -10.44
C ALA A 333 15.36 -7.37 -10.70
N THR A 334 15.20 -6.82 -11.91
CA THR A 334 15.76 -5.50 -12.27
C THR A 334 15.07 -4.33 -11.58
N LEU A 335 13.80 -4.50 -11.21
CA LEU A 335 13.02 -3.45 -10.56
C LEU A 335 13.37 -3.28 -9.07
N ARG A 336 14.14 -4.20 -8.46
CA ARG A 336 14.49 -4.19 -7.01
C ARG A 336 13.29 -3.86 -6.12
N VAL A 337 12.15 -4.43 -6.47
CA VAL A 337 10.89 -4.10 -5.79
C VAL A 337 10.92 -4.73 -4.39
N PRO A 338 10.76 -3.95 -3.31
CA PRO A 338 10.51 -4.54 -2.01
C PRO A 338 9.10 -5.14 -2.06
N LEU A 339 9.04 -6.46 -2.22
CA LEU A 339 7.82 -7.24 -2.16
C LEU A 339 7.82 -7.99 -0.83
N ALA A 340 6.83 -7.74 0.02
CA ALA A 340 6.54 -8.58 1.18
C ALA A 340 5.32 -9.46 0.87
N ALA A 341 5.55 -10.76 0.65
CA ALA A 341 4.51 -11.71 0.23
C ALA A 341 4.32 -12.87 1.22
N VAL A 342 3.06 -13.20 1.50
CA VAL A 342 2.65 -14.37 2.30
C VAL A 342 2.03 -15.41 1.38
N LEU A 343 2.62 -16.60 1.29
CA LEU A 343 2.12 -17.68 0.44
C LEU A 343 1.76 -18.90 1.28
N VAL A 344 0.49 -19.29 1.21
CA VAL A 344 -0.09 -20.32 2.07
C VAL A 344 -0.45 -21.55 1.26
N GLY A 345 0.00 -22.72 1.74
CA GLY A 345 -0.19 -24.00 1.06
C GLY A 345 0.82 -24.24 -0.06
N VAL A 346 2.07 -23.81 0.10
CA VAL A 346 3.13 -23.92 -0.92
C VAL A 346 3.32 -25.36 -1.41
N GLU A 347 3.22 -26.35 -0.53
CA GLU A 347 3.35 -27.77 -0.92
C GLU A 347 2.15 -28.33 -1.70
N GLN A 348 1.06 -27.57 -1.78
CA GLN A 348 -0.21 -27.92 -2.40
C GLN A 348 -0.49 -27.11 -3.67
N SER A 349 0.49 -26.32 -4.13
CA SER A 349 0.42 -25.69 -5.45
C SER A 349 0.43 -26.75 -6.56
N ALA A 350 -0.01 -26.36 -7.76
CA ALA A 350 -0.02 -27.27 -8.91
C ALA A 350 1.41 -27.68 -9.32
N GLU A 351 2.37 -26.76 -9.13
CA GLU A 351 3.77 -26.93 -9.51
C GLU A 351 4.72 -26.49 -8.37
N PRO A 352 4.87 -27.29 -7.30
CA PRO A 352 5.59 -26.87 -6.09
C PRO A 352 7.07 -26.58 -6.35
N ASP A 353 7.74 -27.35 -7.20
CA ASP A 353 9.16 -27.14 -7.52
C ASP A 353 9.36 -25.88 -8.38
N ALA A 354 8.49 -25.65 -9.37
CA ALA A 354 8.54 -24.42 -10.17
C ALA A 354 8.23 -23.18 -9.33
N LEU A 355 7.27 -23.29 -8.40
CA LEU A 355 6.96 -22.22 -7.45
C LEU A 355 8.15 -21.93 -6.54
N LEU A 356 8.79 -22.95 -5.95
CA LEU A 356 9.99 -22.73 -5.12
C LEU A 356 11.13 -22.08 -5.91
N ALA A 357 11.33 -22.46 -7.17
CA ALA A 357 12.32 -21.83 -8.05
C ALA A 357 12.00 -20.35 -8.33
N LEU A 358 10.73 -20.00 -8.54
CA LEU A 358 10.29 -18.60 -8.66
C LEU A 358 10.57 -17.82 -7.38
N LEU A 359 10.22 -18.38 -6.23
CA LEU A 359 10.38 -17.75 -4.92
C LEU A 359 11.84 -17.54 -4.52
N ASP A 360 12.71 -18.49 -4.85
CA ASP A 360 14.17 -18.34 -4.72
C ASP A 360 14.68 -17.15 -5.53
N ARG A 361 14.24 -16.99 -6.78
CA ARG A 361 14.61 -15.82 -7.59
C ARG A 361 14.13 -14.52 -6.93
N LEU A 362 12.86 -14.45 -6.52
CA LEU A 362 12.32 -13.25 -5.88
C LEU A 362 13.07 -12.91 -4.58
N ALA A 363 13.38 -13.90 -3.74
CA ALA A 363 14.13 -13.70 -2.49
C ALA A 363 15.55 -13.15 -2.75
N ARG A 364 16.25 -13.67 -3.77
CA ARG A 364 17.58 -13.16 -4.18
C ARG A 364 17.54 -11.70 -4.66
N HIS A 365 16.38 -11.23 -5.11
CA HIS A 365 16.15 -9.86 -5.55
C HIS A 365 15.54 -8.96 -4.46
N GLY A 366 15.50 -9.43 -3.22
CA GLY A 366 15.13 -8.62 -2.06
C GLY A 366 13.68 -8.77 -1.61
N ALA A 367 12.90 -9.68 -2.20
CA ALA A 367 11.58 -9.99 -1.70
C ALA A 367 11.66 -10.64 -0.30
N ARG A 368 10.76 -10.23 0.59
CA ARG A 368 10.50 -10.89 1.87
C ARG A 368 9.36 -11.87 1.65
N LEU A 369 9.61 -13.16 1.94
CA LEU A 369 8.65 -14.22 1.70
C LEU A 369 8.31 -14.97 2.98
N LEU A 370 7.02 -15.03 3.32
CA LEU A 370 6.49 -15.92 4.35
C LEU A 370 5.85 -17.12 3.67
N LEU A 371 6.52 -18.27 3.74
CA LEU A 371 6.11 -19.53 3.13
C LEU A 371 5.44 -20.41 4.18
N VAL A 372 4.14 -20.58 4.07
CA VAL A 372 3.34 -21.34 5.02
C VAL A 372 2.97 -22.68 4.41
N HIS A 373 3.43 -23.75 5.03
CA HIS A 373 3.03 -25.11 4.72
C HIS A 373 1.86 -25.57 5.60
N ARG A 374 0.93 -26.37 5.07
CA ARG A 374 -0.21 -26.88 5.86
C ARG A 374 0.14 -28.11 6.68
N ARG A 375 1.21 -28.81 6.33
CA ARG A 375 1.67 -30.02 7.02
C ARG A 375 3.18 -29.99 7.13
N GLN A 376 3.69 -30.59 8.21
CA GLN A 376 5.10 -30.90 8.31
C GLN A 376 5.44 -31.99 7.30
N GLY A 377 6.61 -31.91 6.66
CA GLY A 377 7.04 -32.89 5.68
C GLY A 377 8.28 -32.46 4.90
N GLY A 378 8.74 -33.34 4.01
CA GLY A 378 9.98 -33.15 3.24
C GLY A 378 10.03 -31.85 2.43
N ARG A 379 8.89 -31.39 1.90
CA ARG A 379 8.82 -30.13 1.14
C ARG A 379 9.05 -28.88 2.00
N ALA A 380 8.51 -28.86 3.22
CA ALA A 380 8.76 -27.74 4.13
C ALA A 380 10.24 -27.70 4.55
N ALA A 381 10.83 -28.87 4.81
CA ALA A 381 12.25 -29.00 5.11
C ALA A 381 13.13 -28.58 3.91
N GLN A 382 12.76 -29.00 2.69
CA GLN A 382 13.44 -28.61 1.45
C GLN A 382 13.42 -27.09 1.26
N ALA A 383 12.26 -26.45 1.42
CA ALA A 383 12.13 -25.00 1.31
C ALA A 383 12.97 -24.26 2.35
N ALA A 384 12.96 -24.72 3.61
CA ALA A 384 13.78 -24.15 4.68
C ALA A 384 15.29 -24.30 4.37
N GLU A 385 15.71 -25.46 3.89
CA GLU A 385 17.11 -25.71 3.53
C GLU A 385 17.55 -24.82 2.35
N SER A 386 16.75 -24.76 1.28
CA SER A 386 17.14 -24.05 0.05
C SER A 386 17.05 -22.53 0.17
N LEU A 387 16.07 -21.98 0.90
CA LEU A 387 15.78 -20.55 0.95
C LEU A 387 16.25 -19.85 2.22
N VAL A 388 16.50 -20.61 3.30
CA VAL A 388 16.91 -20.06 4.59
C VAL A 388 18.30 -20.55 4.96
N HIS A 389 18.47 -21.84 5.22
CA HIS A 389 19.70 -22.34 5.84
C HIS A 389 20.92 -22.24 4.92
N ARG A 390 20.82 -22.70 3.67
CA ARG A 390 21.94 -22.61 2.71
C ARG A 390 22.33 -21.16 2.40
N PRO A 391 21.42 -20.25 2.01
CA PRO A 391 21.75 -18.85 1.77
C PRO A 391 22.34 -18.14 2.99
N LEU A 392 21.85 -18.47 4.19
CA LEU A 392 22.37 -17.91 5.44
C LEU A 392 23.82 -18.36 5.67
N ARG A 393 24.13 -19.66 5.51
CA ARG A 393 25.51 -20.17 5.61
C ARG A 393 26.44 -19.51 4.59
N GLU A 394 26.01 -19.40 3.33
CA GLU A 394 26.78 -18.72 2.28
C GLU A 394 27.02 -17.23 2.60
N ARG A 395 26.07 -16.53 3.23
CA ARG A 395 26.26 -15.16 3.70
C ARG A 395 27.28 -15.08 4.84
N TRP A 396 27.18 -15.95 5.84
CA TRP A 396 28.14 -15.99 6.94
C TRP A 396 29.56 -16.27 6.46
N SER A 397 29.74 -17.23 5.55
CA SER A 397 31.06 -17.50 4.95
C SER A 397 31.62 -16.29 4.19
N ARG A 398 30.78 -15.55 3.44
CA ARG A 398 31.22 -14.32 2.75
C ARG A 398 31.60 -13.20 3.70
N LEU A 399 30.83 -13.01 4.78
CA LEU A 399 31.14 -12.01 5.80
C LEU A 399 32.44 -12.35 6.53
N GLY A 400 32.65 -13.63 6.87
CA GLY A 400 33.92 -14.11 7.43
C GLY A 400 35.11 -13.78 6.51
N ALA A 401 35.03 -14.17 5.23
CA ALA A 401 36.08 -13.88 4.26
C ALA A 401 36.27 -12.37 3.97
N GLN A 402 35.26 -11.52 4.19
CA GLN A 402 35.42 -10.07 4.14
C GLN A 402 36.13 -9.53 5.37
N LEU A 403 35.77 -10.04 6.56
CA LEU A 403 36.42 -9.68 7.81
C LEU A 403 37.89 -10.06 7.80
N ASP A 404 38.22 -11.28 7.35
CA ASP A 404 39.61 -11.76 7.23
C ASP A 404 40.43 -10.85 6.32
N ARG A 405 39.86 -10.45 5.16
CA ARG A 405 40.53 -9.48 4.25
C ARG A 405 40.74 -8.10 4.86
N ILE A 406 39.76 -7.59 5.61
CA ILE A 406 39.90 -6.30 6.31
C ILE A 406 41.00 -6.39 7.36
N ILE A 407 41.08 -7.51 8.10
CA ILE A 407 42.14 -7.75 9.08
C ILE A 407 43.51 -7.84 8.40
N ASP A 408 43.61 -8.53 7.27
CA ASP A 408 44.85 -8.65 6.49
C ASP A 408 45.30 -7.30 5.91
N GLU A 409 44.38 -6.46 5.43
CA GLU A 409 44.66 -5.14 4.84
C GLU A 409 45.04 -4.07 5.89
N LEU A 410 44.42 -4.11 7.08
CA LEU A 410 44.73 -3.17 8.16
C LEU A 410 45.97 -3.59 8.96
N GLY A 411 46.45 -4.82 8.79
CA GLY A 411 47.54 -5.40 9.55
C GLY A 411 47.21 -5.58 11.05
N PRO A 412 48.08 -6.25 11.83
CA PRO A 412 47.86 -6.49 13.27
C PRO A 412 48.01 -5.22 14.15
N ALA A 413 47.89 -4.02 13.58
CA ALA A 413 48.06 -2.74 14.27
C ALA A 413 46.73 -2.07 14.67
N LEU A 414 45.70 -2.88 14.91
CA LEU A 414 44.62 -2.58 15.85
C LEU A 414 44.91 -3.24 17.20
#